data_AF-A0A0B8N7C3-F1
#
_entry.id   AF-A0A0B8N7C3-F1
#
_cell.length_a   1.000
_cell.length_b   1.000
_cell.length_c   1.000
_cell.angle_alpha   90.00
_cell.angle_beta   90.00
_cell.angle_gamma   90.00
#
_symmetry.space_group_name_H-M   'P 1'
#
loop_
_entity.id
_entity.type
_entity.pdbx_description
1 polymer ?
#
loop_
_entity_poly.entity_id
_entity_poly.type
_entity_poly.pdbx_seq_one_letter_code
_entity_poly.pdbx_strand_id
1 'polypeptide(L)'
;MSDFNDPTTPEEVDNLLDRLVFTDEPVDLPVVVGQDVDAALKPRSVKMTDDMYRRAGNRAVNLGMSVSAYLRSLIERDLVQVAHEGSPVAQLSRIAAELSRAAAELDHTATELGRTA
;
A
#
# COMPACT_ATOMS: atom_id res chain seq x y z
N MET A 1 18.12 -5.24 13.06
CA MET A 1 17.87 -3.81 12.76
C MET A 1 19.03 -3.11 13.42
N SER A 2 20.10 -2.82 12.66
CA SER A 2 21.36 -2.37 13.25
C SER A 2 21.17 -0.94 13.76
N ASP A 3 21.51 -0.74 15.03
CA ASP A 3 21.45 0.51 15.74
C ASP A 3 22.25 1.59 15.00
N PHE A 4 21.54 2.54 14.37
CA PHE A 4 22.15 3.77 13.84
C PHE A 4 22.44 4.79 14.96
N ASN A 5 22.36 4.36 16.22
CA ASN A 5 22.36 5.22 17.41
C ASN A 5 23.38 4.76 18.46
N ASP A 6 24.25 3.81 18.13
CA ASP A 6 25.39 3.49 18.98
C ASP A 6 26.44 4.62 18.82
N PRO A 7 26.95 5.22 19.91
CA PRO A 7 28.10 6.10 19.79
C PRO A 7 29.27 5.25 19.31
N THR A 8 29.65 5.38 18.03
CA THR A 8 30.90 4.83 17.50
C THR A 8 31.99 5.16 18.51
N THR A 9 32.54 4.12 19.11
CA THR A 9 33.64 4.25 20.05
C THR A 9 34.79 4.99 19.36
N PRO A 10 35.66 5.72 20.10
CA PRO A 10 36.79 6.41 19.47
C PRO A 10 37.63 5.50 18.57
N GLU A 11 37.77 4.23 18.95
CA GLU A 11 38.46 3.20 18.17
C GLU A 11 37.73 2.84 16.86
N GLU A 12 36.41 2.80 16.84
CA GLU A 12 35.64 2.58 15.60
C GLU A 12 35.71 3.78 14.66
N VAL A 13 35.80 5.00 15.20
CA VAL A 13 36.03 6.20 14.40
C VAL A 13 37.42 6.16 13.76
N ASP A 14 38.46 5.80 14.52
CA ASP A 14 39.82 5.66 13.98
C ASP A 14 39.88 4.59 12.88
N ASN A 15 39.27 3.42 13.10
CA ASN A 15 39.15 2.38 12.08
C ASN A 15 38.37 2.83 10.83
N LEU A 16 37.41 3.76 10.97
CA LEU A 16 36.69 4.33 9.84
C LEU A 16 37.57 5.31 9.06
N LEU A 17 38.34 6.13 9.77
CA LEU A 17 39.26 7.11 9.20
C LEU A 17 40.40 6.43 8.44
N ASP A 18 40.95 5.33 8.96
CA ASP A 18 41.99 4.54 8.30
C ASP A 18 41.53 3.94 6.96
N ARG A 19 40.21 3.78 6.76
CA ARG A 19 39.63 3.29 5.51
C ARG A 19 39.38 4.39 4.48
N LEU A 20 39.50 5.66 4.86
CA LEU A 20 39.30 6.78 3.95
C LEU A 20 40.56 7.00 3.11
N VAL A 21 40.40 6.90 1.80
CA VAL A 21 41.42 7.29 0.83
C VAL A 21 41.07 8.67 0.31
N PHE A 22 41.82 9.68 0.76
CA PHE A 22 41.67 11.05 0.25
C PHE A 22 42.36 11.14 -1.11
N THR A 23 41.63 11.62 -2.11
CA THR A 23 42.16 11.83 -3.46
C THR A 23 41.85 13.25 -3.87
N ASP A 24 42.82 13.92 -4.50
CA ASP A 24 42.65 15.27 -5.06
C ASP A 24 41.92 15.25 -6.42
N GLU A 25 41.71 14.06 -6.99
CA GLU A 25 40.97 13.89 -8.24
C GLU A 25 39.46 13.84 -7.96
N PRO A 26 38.64 14.48 -8.81
CA PRO A 26 37.18 14.39 -8.69
C PRO A 26 36.74 12.94 -8.87
N VAL A 27 36.13 12.37 -7.82
CA VAL A 27 35.53 11.04 -7.87
C VAL A 27 34.21 11.13 -8.63
N ASP A 28 34.18 10.56 -9.83
CA ASP A 28 32.95 10.45 -10.61
C ASP A 28 32.10 9.29 -10.06
N LEU A 29 31.19 9.63 -9.15
CA LEU A 29 30.23 8.68 -8.63
C LEU A 29 29.18 8.41 -9.73
N PRO A 30 28.84 7.15 -10.02
CA PRO A 30 27.79 6.82 -10.98
C PRO A 30 26.42 7.17 -10.39
N VAL A 31 26.11 8.46 -10.27
CA VAL A 31 24.79 8.93 -9.89
C VAL A 31 23.97 8.98 -11.17
N VAL A 32 23.21 7.91 -11.42
CA VAL A 32 22.22 7.90 -12.50
C VAL A 32 21.05 8.79 -12.07
N VAL A 33 21.08 10.05 -12.50
CA VAL A 33 19.95 10.98 -12.37
C VAL A 33 19.31 11.13 -13.76
N GLY A 34 18.11 10.60 -13.96
CA GLY A 34 17.45 10.60 -15.27
C GLY A 34 15.96 10.25 -15.19
N GLN A 35 15.24 10.39 -16.31
CA GLN A 35 13.81 10.07 -16.40
C GLN A 35 13.49 8.56 -16.45
N ASP A 36 14.52 7.72 -16.60
CA ASP A 36 14.43 6.25 -16.72
C ASP A 36 14.79 5.49 -15.42
N VAL A 37 14.90 6.19 -14.28
CA VAL A 37 14.91 5.48 -12.98
C VAL A 37 13.47 5.16 -12.58
N ASP A 38 13.22 3.90 -12.24
CA ASP A 38 11.96 3.44 -11.64
C ASP A 38 11.44 4.48 -10.65
N ALA A 39 10.15 4.80 -10.76
CA ALA A 39 9.53 5.87 -9.99
C ALA A 39 9.90 5.74 -8.51
N ALA A 40 10.82 6.60 -8.06
CA ALA A 40 11.38 6.51 -6.73
C ALA A 40 10.26 6.59 -5.69
N LEU A 41 10.26 5.64 -4.74
CA LEU A 41 9.27 5.62 -3.67
C LEU A 41 9.39 6.91 -2.85
N LYS A 42 8.30 7.68 -2.79
CA LYS A 42 8.26 8.93 -2.03
C LYS A 42 7.98 8.63 -0.55
N PRO A 43 8.85 9.02 0.39
CA PRO A 43 8.60 8.78 1.81
C PRO A 43 7.42 9.63 2.31
N ARG A 44 6.56 9.01 3.12
CA ARG A 44 5.41 9.64 3.77
C ARG A 44 5.29 9.15 5.21
N SER A 45 5.09 10.09 6.14
CA SER A 45 4.81 9.76 7.54
C SER A 45 3.32 9.47 7.70
N VAL A 46 3.01 8.34 8.34
CA VAL A 46 1.63 7.95 8.68
C VAL A 46 1.47 8.05 10.18
N LYS A 47 0.47 8.81 10.64
CA LYS A 47 0.12 8.87 12.06
C LYS A 47 -0.79 7.71 12.41
N MET A 48 -0.48 7.02 13.49
CA MET A 48 -1.26 5.89 14.00
C MET A 48 -1.08 5.78 15.51
N THR A 49 -1.99 5.09 16.18
CA THR A 49 -1.88 4.79 17.60
C THR A 49 -0.82 3.71 17.84
N ASP A 50 -0.29 3.64 19.06
CA ASP A 50 0.70 2.63 19.44
C ASP A 50 0.16 1.20 19.27
N ASP A 51 -1.11 0.98 19.59
CA ASP A 51 -1.75 -0.32 19.39
C ASP A 51 -1.77 -0.71 17.91
N MET A 52 -2.15 0.23 17.03
CA MET A 52 -2.17 -0.01 15.59
C MET A 52 -0.77 -0.27 15.04
N TYR A 53 0.22 0.50 15.47
CA TYR A 53 1.63 0.29 15.07
C TYR A 53 2.12 -1.10 15.47
N ARG A 54 1.87 -1.51 16.72
CA ARG A 54 2.22 -2.84 17.24
C ARG A 54 1.55 -3.96 16.45
N ARG A 55 0.25 -3.83 16.16
CA ARG A 55 -0.51 -4.83 15.38
C ARG A 55 0.01 -4.94 13.95
N ALA A 56 0.32 -3.81 13.31
CA ALA A 56 0.94 -3.79 11.99
C ALA A 56 2.32 -4.44 11.99
N GLY A 57 3.13 -4.16 13.02
CA GLY A 57 4.43 -4.79 13.27
C GLY A 57 4.34 -6.31 13.34
N ASN A 58 3.50 -6.83 14.24
CA ASN A 58 3.31 -8.28 14.41
C ASN A 58 2.83 -8.94 13.11
N ARG A 59 1.92 -8.29 12.38
CA ARG A 59 1.43 -8.82 11.11
C ARG A 59 2.51 -8.85 10.04
N ALA A 60 3.33 -7.80 9.95
CA ALA A 60 4.43 -7.74 9.00
C ALA A 60 5.47 -8.83 9.28
N VAL A 61 5.81 -9.07 10.55
CA VAL A 61 6.70 -10.16 10.99
C VAL A 61 6.15 -11.52 10.57
N ASN A 62 4.86 -11.78 10.83
CA ASN A 62 4.21 -13.05 10.44
C ASN A 62 4.21 -13.29 8.92
N LEU A 63 4.31 -12.22 8.13
CA LEU A 63 4.36 -12.26 6.67
C LEU A 63 5.80 -12.19 6.12
N GLY A 64 6.82 -12.12 6.98
CA GLY A 64 8.23 -12.04 6.58
C GLY A 64 8.57 -10.74 5.83
N MET A 65 7.88 -9.63 6.12
CA MET A 65 8.07 -8.34 5.43
C MET A 65 8.28 -7.19 6.41
N SER A 66 8.78 -6.06 5.92
CA SER A 66 8.86 -4.83 6.72
C SER A 66 7.47 -4.22 6.94
N VAL A 67 7.33 -3.41 8.00
CA VAL A 67 6.07 -2.68 8.27
C VAL A 67 5.71 -1.76 7.10
N SER A 68 6.69 -1.10 6.48
CA SER A 68 6.46 -0.23 5.32
C SER A 68 6.00 -1.01 4.09
N ALA A 69 6.56 -2.21 3.85
CA ALA A 69 6.09 -3.09 2.78
C ALA A 69 4.67 -3.60 3.04
N TYR A 70 4.37 -3.95 4.29
CA TYR A 70 3.02 -4.34 4.69
C TYR A 70 2.00 -3.22 4.43
N LEU A 71 2.29 -1.99 4.89
CA LEU A 71 1.42 -0.84 4.67
C LEU A 71 1.23 -0.54 3.17
N ARG A 72 2.29 -0.62 2.37
CA ARG A 72 2.20 -0.45 0.91
C ARG A 72 1.28 -1.50 0.29
N SER A 73 1.42 -2.77 0.68
CA SER A 73 0.58 -3.85 0.17
C SER A 73 -0.91 -3.69 0.50
N LEU A 74 -1.24 -3.03 1.61
CA LEU A 74 -2.63 -2.73 1.96
C LEU A 74 -3.19 -1.65 1.04
N ILE A 75 -2.42 -0.58 0.81
CA ILE A 75 -2.80 0.52 -0.08
C ILE A 75 -2.95 0.01 -1.52
N GLU A 76 -2.00 -0.78 -2.01
CA GLU A 76 -2.06 -1.36 -3.36
C GLU A 76 -3.30 -2.24 -3.53
N ARG A 77 -3.60 -3.10 -2.55
CA ARG A 77 -4.81 -3.94 -2.57
C ARG A 77 -6.10 -3.12 -2.57
N ASP A 78 -6.16 -2.08 -1.74
CA ASP A 78 -7.32 -1.17 -1.68
C ASP A 78 -7.52 -0.44 -3.01
N LEU A 79 -6.45 0.11 -3.60
CA LEU A 79 -6.50 0.78 -4.90
C LEU A 79 -6.93 -0.16 -6.03
N VAL A 80 -6.41 -1.39 -6.04
CA VAL A 80 -6.81 -2.43 -6.99
C VAL A 80 -8.28 -2.79 -6.82
N GLN A 81 -8.76 -2.94 -5.59
CA GLN A 81 -10.16 -3.23 -5.32
C GLN A 81 -11.08 -2.09 -5.80
N VAL A 82 -10.76 -0.84 -5.46
CA VAL A 82 -11.51 0.34 -5.93
C VAL A 82 -11.52 0.44 -7.46
N ALA A 83 -10.39 0.11 -8.11
CA ALA A 83 -10.26 0.14 -9.57
C ALA A 83 -11.07 -0.97 -10.27
N HIS A 84 -11.17 -2.17 -9.69
CA HIS A 84 -11.88 -3.30 -10.31
C HIS A 84 -13.38 -3.31 -10.02
N GLU A 85 -13.82 -2.84 -8.86
CA GLU A 85 -15.21 -2.99 -8.43
C GLU A 85 -16.04 -1.74 -8.70
N GLY A 86 -15.42 -0.56 -8.85
CA GLY A 86 -16.14 0.67 -8.52
C GLY A 86 -16.55 0.63 -7.04
N SER A 87 -17.07 1.74 -6.49
CA SER A 87 -17.46 1.75 -5.07
C SER A 87 -18.40 0.57 -4.75
N PRO A 88 -18.12 -0.24 -3.71
CA PRO A 88 -19.02 -1.33 -3.29
C PRO A 88 -20.46 -0.85 -3.07
N VAL A 89 -20.62 0.40 -2.63
CA VAL A 89 -21.93 1.05 -2.51
C VAL A 89 -22.61 1.21 -3.87
N ALA A 90 -21.87 1.58 -4.91
CA ALA A 90 -22.38 1.71 -6.27
C ALA A 90 -22.74 0.36 -6.91
N GLN A 91 -22.03 -0.72 -6.56
CA GLN A 91 -22.40 -2.08 -6.98
C GLN A 91 -23.68 -2.55 -6.29
N LEU A 92 -23.77 -2.41 -4.97
CA LEU A 92 -24.97 -2.76 -4.20
C LEU A 92 -26.19 -1.97 -4.66
N SER A 93 -26.00 -0.69 -4.99
CA SER A 93 -27.07 0.16 -5.52
C SER A 93 -27.57 -0.31 -6.88
N ARG A 94 -26.66 -0.78 -7.76
CA ARG A 94 -27.03 -1.38 -9.05
C ARG A 94 -27.81 -2.68 -8.88
N ILE A 95 -27.30 -3.59 -8.04
CA ILE A 95 -27.98 -4.87 -7.75
C ILE A 95 -29.37 -4.63 -7.17
N ALA A 96 -29.52 -3.67 -6.24
CA ALA A 96 -30.81 -3.32 -5.68
C ALA A 96 -31.79 -2.76 -6.74
N ALA A 97 -31.30 -1.95 -7.67
CA ALA A 97 -32.11 -1.41 -8.77
C ALA A 97 -32.56 -2.51 -9.75
N GLU A 98 -31.68 -3.45 -10.07
CA GLU A 98 -31.98 -4.61 -10.92
C GLU A 98 -33.02 -5.52 -10.26
N LEU A 99 -32.87 -5.80 -8.96
CA LEU A 99 -33.82 -6.62 -8.20
C LEU A 99 -35.21 -5.98 -8.15
N SER A 100 -35.28 -4.66 -7.92
CA SER A 100 -36.55 -3.92 -7.93
C SER A 100 -37.25 -3.96 -9.30
N ARG A 101 -36.48 -3.88 -10.39
CA ARG A 101 -37.04 -3.99 -11.75
C ARG A 101 -37.59 -5.39 -12.01
N ALA A 102 -36.83 -6.43 -11.68
CA ALA A 102 -37.28 -7.81 -11.82
C ALA A 102 -38.53 -8.11 -10.98
N ALA A 103 -38.63 -7.56 -9.77
CA ALA A 103 -39.82 -7.69 -8.94
C ALA A 103 -41.06 -7.03 -9.57
N ALA A 104 -40.90 -5.84 -10.17
CA ALA A 104 -41.99 -5.16 -10.87
C ALA A 104 -42.45 -5.93 -12.12
N GLU A 105 -41.53 -6.54 -12.87
CA GLU A 105 -41.86 -7.37 -14.03
C GLU A 105 -42.62 -8.65 -13.62
N LEU A 106 -42.25 -9.27 -12.49
CA LEU A 106 -42.96 -10.42 -11.94
C LEU A 106 -44.37 -10.06 -11.46
N ASP A 107 -44.54 -8.91 -10.81
CA ASP A 107 -45.86 -8.43 -10.36
C ASP A 107 -46.78 -8.12 -11.56
N HIS A 108 -46.21 -7.51 -12.60
CA HIS A 108 -46.93 -7.21 -13.83
C HIS A 108 -47.41 -8.49 -14.54
N THR A 109 -46.52 -9.47 -14.72
CA THR A 109 -46.84 -10.75 -15.35
C THR A 109 -47.86 -11.57 -14.55
N ALA A 110 -47.75 -11.58 -13.22
CA ALA A 110 -48.75 -12.21 -12.34
C ALA A 110 -50.14 -11.56 -12.50
N THR A 111 -50.18 -10.23 -12.62
CA THR A 111 -51.42 -9.48 -12.83
C THR A 111 -52.06 -9.77 -14.19
N GLU A 112 -51.27 -9.93 -15.25
CA GLU A 112 -51.78 -10.27 -16.59
C GLU A 112 -52.34 -11.70 -16.66
N LEU A 113 -51.66 -12.67 -16.02
CA LEU A 113 -52.12 -14.06 -15.93
C LEU A 113 -53.42 -14.17 -15.13
N GLY A 114 -53.59 -13.39 -14.06
CA GLY A 114 -54.81 -13.38 -13.26
C GLY A 114 -56.02 -12.73 -13.95
N ARG A 115 -55.82 -11.93 -15.01
CA ARG A 115 -56.91 -11.32 -15.81
C ARG A 115 -57.36 -12.19 -16.99
N THR A 116 -56.55 -13.17 -17.36
CA THR A 116 -56.81 -14.07 -18.50
C THR A 116 -57.35 -15.45 -18.07
N ALA A 117 -57.43 -15.70 -16.76
CA ALA A 117 -58.07 -16.86 -16.12
C ALA A 117 -59.50 -16.53 -15.67
#